data_AF-A0A1S3A6J4-F1
#
_entry.id   AF-A0A1S3A6J4-F1
#
_cell.length_a   1.000
_cell.length_b   1.000
_cell.length_c   1.000
_cell.angle_alpha   90.00
_cell.angle_beta   90.00
_cell.angle_gamma   90.00
#
_symmetry.space_group_name_H-M   'P 1'
#
loop_
_entity.id
_entity.type
_entity.pdbx_description
1 polymer ?
#
loop_
_entity_poly.entity_id
_entity_poly.type
_entity_poly.pdbx_seq_one_letter_code
_entity_poly.pdbx_strand_id
1 'polypeptide(L)'
;MKLVLIGHSVGSYFSLQVLKQAPELPIIHAFLLFPTIERMSESPNGRIATPLLCWFRYALYATGYLLLKLCPAKVKSSLLSAALGKMNMPNEFSIVNMLEPFCLANAAYLGSQEMMQVVERDNETIRKHLPKLTFYYGTIDAWCPTEYYEDIKKDFPEGDIRLCEKNIPHAFVLYSYQYIADIVADWVKNNLSKI
;
A
#
# COMPACT_ATOMS: atom_id res chain seq x y z
N MET A 1 -10.81 19.65 16.51
CA MET A 1 -10.92 18.59 15.47
C MET A 1 -9.98 17.45 15.88
N LYS A 2 -10.34 16.18 15.70
CA LYS A 2 -9.49 15.00 15.94
C LYS A 2 -9.35 14.24 14.60
N LEU A 3 -8.16 13.75 14.26
CA LEU A 3 -7.88 13.06 12.99
C LEU A 3 -7.42 11.62 13.23
N VAL A 4 -7.91 10.69 12.42
CA VAL A 4 -7.44 9.31 12.36
C VAL A 4 -6.85 9.07 10.98
N LEU A 5 -5.64 8.52 10.91
CA LEU A 5 -5.02 8.12 9.65
C LEU A 5 -5.23 6.61 9.43
N ILE A 6 -5.54 6.22 8.20
CA ILE A 6 -5.61 4.80 7.80
C ILE A 6 -4.81 4.68 6.51
N GLY A 7 -3.64 4.06 6.59
CA GLY A 7 -2.73 3.86 5.48
C GLY A 7 -2.68 2.39 5.08
N HIS A 8 -2.80 2.10 3.79
CA HIS A 8 -2.53 0.77 3.22
C HIS A 8 -1.22 0.80 2.45
N SER A 9 -0.38 -0.24 2.55
CA SER A 9 0.85 -0.36 1.76
C SER A 9 1.74 0.87 1.97
N VAL A 10 2.21 1.52 0.90
CA VAL A 10 2.94 2.80 0.93
C VAL A 10 2.16 3.94 1.60
N GLY A 11 0.83 3.88 1.64
CA GLY A 11 0.00 4.81 2.43
C GLY A 11 0.32 4.77 3.93
N SER A 12 0.84 3.64 4.43
CA SER A 12 1.38 3.55 5.80
C SER A 12 2.65 4.40 5.96
N TYR A 13 3.53 4.38 4.96
CA TYR A 13 4.73 5.23 4.95
C TYR A 13 4.33 6.72 4.93
N PHE A 14 3.36 7.10 4.09
CA PHE A 14 2.84 8.48 4.10
C PHE A 14 2.21 8.87 5.43
N SER A 15 1.50 7.95 6.10
CA SER A 15 0.95 8.22 7.43
C SER A 15 2.05 8.54 8.45
N LEU A 16 3.18 7.83 8.40
CA LEU A 16 4.36 8.14 9.21
C LEU A 16 5.00 9.48 8.81
N GLN A 17 5.08 9.81 7.51
CA GLN A 17 5.58 11.10 7.06
C GLN A 17 4.71 12.27 7.51
N VAL A 18 3.39 12.13 7.49
CA VAL A 18 2.46 13.16 8.01
C VAL A 18 2.70 13.37 9.51
N LEU A 19 2.86 12.29 10.29
CA LEU A 19 3.17 12.38 11.72
C LEU A 19 4.51 13.09 11.99
N LYS A 20 5.51 12.87 11.12
CA LYS A 20 6.83 13.48 11.23
C LYS A 20 6.84 14.96 10.84
N GLN A 21 6.19 15.29 9.72
CA GLN A 21 6.32 16.58 9.06
C GLN A 21 5.23 17.59 9.45
N ALA A 22 4.08 17.11 9.93
CA ALA A 22 2.95 17.94 10.35
C ALA A 22 2.52 17.64 11.81
N PRO A 23 3.42 17.82 12.80
CA PRO A 23 3.15 17.50 14.21
C PRO A 23 2.02 18.33 14.85
N GLU A 24 1.65 19.45 14.23
CA GLU A 24 0.53 20.31 14.63
C GLU A 24 -0.84 19.70 14.34
N LEU A 25 -0.92 18.72 13.43
CA LEU A 25 -2.18 18.05 13.14
C LEU A 25 -2.65 17.24 14.34
N PRO A 26 -3.92 17.34 14.74
CA PRO A 26 -4.47 16.65 15.92
C PRO A 26 -4.75 15.17 15.61
N ILE A 27 -3.72 14.42 15.23
CA ILE A 27 -3.77 13.00 14.89
C ILE A 27 -3.81 12.18 16.17
N ILE A 28 -4.98 11.58 16.43
CA ILE A 28 -5.25 10.78 17.62
C ILE A 28 -4.86 9.31 17.45
N HIS A 29 -4.86 8.78 16.21
CA HIS A 29 -4.44 7.40 15.92
C HIS A 29 -4.06 7.24 14.45
N ALA A 30 -3.18 6.28 14.14
CA ALA A 30 -2.88 5.84 12.78
C ALA A 30 -2.91 4.31 12.68
N PHE A 31 -3.70 3.79 11.74
CA PHE A 31 -3.77 2.37 11.39
C PHE A 31 -2.94 2.13 10.13
N LEU A 32 -1.89 1.32 10.26
CA LEU A 32 -0.91 1.01 9.22
C LEU A 32 -1.15 -0.43 8.75
N LEU A 33 -1.92 -0.56 7.66
CA LEU A 33 -2.41 -1.82 7.12
C LEU A 33 -1.47 -2.33 6.04
N PHE A 34 -0.98 -3.56 6.19
CA PHE A 34 -0.01 -4.22 5.31
C PHE A 34 1.16 -3.24 5.00
N PRO A 35 1.89 -2.79 6.03
CA PRO A 35 2.66 -1.55 5.97
C PRO A 35 3.97 -1.70 5.19
N THR A 36 4.01 -1.13 3.99
CA THR A 36 5.24 -0.99 3.20
C THR A 36 5.98 0.28 3.64
N ILE A 37 6.70 0.18 4.75
CA ILE A 37 7.40 1.32 5.42
C ILE A 37 8.93 1.19 5.43
N GLU A 38 9.44 0.09 4.90
CA GLU A 38 10.87 -0.24 4.86
C GLU A 38 11.15 -1.27 3.76
N ARG A 39 12.42 -1.36 3.34
CA ARG A 39 12.99 -2.42 2.49
C ARG A 39 12.12 -2.79 1.28
N MET A 40 11.42 -1.82 0.69
CA MET A 40 10.39 -2.11 -0.31
C MET A 40 10.95 -2.82 -1.53
N SER A 41 12.10 -2.40 -2.04
CA SER A 41 12.80 -3.02 -3.17
C SER A 41 13.44 -4.37 -2.84
N GLU A 42 13.67 -4.66 -1.56
CA GLU A 42 14.23 -5.93 -1.08
C GLU A 42 13.18 -6.99 -0.79
N SER A 43 11.90 -6.60 -0.67
CA SER A 43 10.77 -7.53 -0.51
C SER A 43 10.66 -8.50 -1.71
N PRO A 44 10.01 -9.67 -1.55
CA PRO A 44 9.83 -10.62 -2.65
C PRO A 44 9.26 -9.99 -3.93
N ASN A 45 8.20 -9.18 -3.82
CA ASN A 45 7.64 -8.44 -4.96
C ASN A 45 8.52 -7.27 -5.39
N GLY A 46 9.17 -6.59 -4.45
CA GLY A 46 10.13 -5.52 -4.71
C GLY A 46 11.26 -5.92 -5.63
N ARG A 47 11.86 -7.09 -5.40
CA ARG A 47 12.97 -7.63 -6.21
C ARG A 47 12.55 -7.90 -7.67
N ILE A 48 11.28 -8.23 -7.90
CA ILE A 48 10.73 -8.47 -9.24
C ILE A 48 10.35 -7.14 -9.90
N ALA A 49 9.73 -6.22 -9.16
CA ALA A 49 9.22 -4.96 -9.70
C ALA A 49 10.33 -3.91 -9.92
N THR A 50 11.36 -3.87 -9.07
CA THR A 50 12.42 -2.85 -9.13
C THR A 50 13.14 -2.79 -10.48
N PRO A 51 13.58 -3.92 -11.09
CA PRO A 51 14.19 -3.88 -12.42
C PRO A 51 13.27 -3.25 -13.48
N LEU A 52 11.98 -3.61 -13.45
CA LEU A 52 10.99 -3.11 -14.41
C LEU A 52 10.74 -1.61 -14.23
N LEU A 53 10.56 -1.17 -12.98
CA LEU A 53 10.17 0.19 -12.64
C LEU A 53 11.34 1.17 -12.63
N CYS A 54 12.54 0.73 -12.25
CA CYS A 54 13.71 1.62 -12.10
C CYS A 54 14.67 1.52 -13.28
N TRP A 55 15.06 0.31 -13.67
CA TRP A 55 16.14 0.11 -14.67
C TRP A 55 15.61 0.12 -16.09
N PHE A 56 14.49 -0.58 -16.34
CA PHE A 56 13.87 -0.68 -17.66
C PHE A 56 12.71 0.30 -17.88
N ARG A 57 12.62 1.35 -17.05
CA ARG A 57 11.49 2.29 -17.05
C ARG A 57 11.20 2.92 -18.41
N TYR A 58 12.24 3.33 -19.15
CA TYR A 58 12.04 3.94 -20.47
C TYR A 58 11.57 2.91 -21.51
N ALA A 59 12.02 1.66 -21.40
CA ALA A 59 11.52 0.58 -22.24
C ALA A 59 10.05 0.29 -21.93
N LEU A 60 9.67 0.26 -20.65
CA LEU A 60 8.27 0.16 -20.21
C LEU A 60 7.43 1.33 -20.75
N TYR A 61 7.92 2.57 -20.68
CA TYR A 61 7.19 3.74 -21.16
C TYR A 61 7.02 3.72 -22.67
N ALA A 62 8.09 3.44 -23.42
CA ALA A 62 8.06 3.39 -24.87
C ALA A 62 7.15 2.26 -25.37
N THR A 63 7.27 1.06 -24.80
CA THR A 63 6.42 -0.08 -25.18
C THR A 63 4.96 0.15 -24.80
N GLY A 64 4.68 0.63 -23.58
CA GLY A 64 3.33 0.98 -23.15
C GLY A 64 2.69 2.03 -24.05
N TYR A 65 3.44 3.08 -24.41
CA TYR A 65 2.97 4.11 -25.33
C TYR A 65 2.65 3.57 -26.72
N LEU A 66 3.58 2.81 -27.32
CA LEU A 66 3.39 2.25 -28.66
C LEU A 66 2.19 1.29 -28.71
N LEU A 67 2.06 0.40 -27.72
CA LEU A 67 0.99 -0.58 -27.67
C LEU A 67 -0.37 0.06 -27.41
N LEU A 68 -0.46 0.97 -26.43
CA LEU A 68 -1.76 1.47 -25.96
C LEU A 68 -2.27 2.67 -26.73
N LYS A 69 -1.38 3.48 -27.32
CA LYS A 69 -1.79 4.60 -28.16
C LYS A 69 -2.37 4.13 -29.50
N LEU A 70 -1.83 3.06 -30.06
CA LEU A 70 -2.32 2.46 -31.30
C LEU A 70 -3.56 1.58 -31.09
N CYS A 71 -3.86 1.19 -29.84
CA CYS A 71 -4.97 0.30 -29.51
C CYS A 71 -6.31 1.04 -29.48
N PRO A 72 -7.33 0.61 -30.27
CA PRO A 72 -8.65 1.23 -30.24
C PRO A 72 -9.30 1.17 -28.85
N ALA A 73 -10.04 2.21 -28.47
CA ALA A 73 -10.68 2.31 -27.16
C ALA A 73 -11.60 1.11 -26.83
N LYS A 74 -12.30 0.56 -27.84
CA LYS A 74 -13.13 -0.64 -27.68
C LYS A 74 -12.30 -1.87 -27.29
N VAL A 75 -11.11 -2.05 -27.85
CA VAL A 75 -10.22 -3.17 -27.52
C VAL A 75 -9.65 -2.99 -26.12
N LYS A 76 -9.22 -1.77 -25.75
CA LYS A 76 -8.80 -1.45 -24.37
C LYS A 76 -9.90 -1.77 -23.35
N SER A 77 -11.13 -1.34 -23.63
CA SER A 77 -12.29 -1.60 -22.76
C SER A 77 -12.64 -3.09 -22.66
N SER A 78 -12.61 -3.84 -23.78
CA SER A 78 -12.83 -5.28 -23.76
C SER A 78 -11.74 -6.06 -23.01
N LEU A 79 -10.47 -5.70 -23.21
CA LEU A 79 -9.34 -6.31 -22.50
C LEU A 79 -9.46 -6.07 -20.99
N LEU A 80 -9.78 -4.84 -20.61
CA LEU A 80 -9.98 -4.46 -19.22
C LEU A 80 -11.16 -5.20 -18.59
N SER A 81 -12.30 -5.26 -19.29
CA SER A 81 -13.49 -5.99 -18.84
C SER A 81 -13.20 -7.49 -18.68
N ALA A 82 -12.42 -8.08 -19.59
CA ALA A 82 -11.99 -9.46 -19.48
C ALA A 82 -11.03 -9.69 -18.31
N ALA A 83 -10.10 -8.76 -18.06
CA ALA A 83 -9.18 -8.82 -16.92
C ALA A 83 -9.93 -8.68 -15.59
N LEU A 84 -10.83 -7.71 -15.46
CA LEU A 84 -11.70 -7.51 -14.30
C LEU A 84 -12.60 -8.72 -14.05
N GLY A 85 -13.19 -9.27 -15.13
CA GLY A 85 -13.98 -10.50 -15.05
C GLY A 85 -13.19 -11.69 -14.53
N LYS A 86 -11.93 -11.86 -14.96
CA LYS A 86 -11.03 -12.90 -14.40
C LYS A 86 -10.70 -12.67 -12.92
N MET A 87 -10.69 -11.42 -12.47
CA MET A 87 -10.49 -11.04 -11.08
C MET A 87 -11.79 -11.06 -10.27
N ASN A 88 -12.93 -11.49 -10.84
CA ASN A 88 -14.26 -11.43 -10.19
C ASN A 88 -14.61 -10.04 -9.63
N MET A 89 -14.07 -8.97 -10.24
CA MET A 89 -14.33 -7.61 -9.81
C MET A 89 -15.58 -7.07 -10.50
N PRO A 90 -16.45 -6.31 -9.80
CA PRO A 90 -17.57 -5.63 -10.44
C PRO A 90 -17.07 -4.71 -11.56
N ASN A 91 -17.70 -4.79 -12.73
CA ASN A 91 -17.40 -3.92 -13.89
C ASN A 91 -17.80 -2.45 -13.67
N GLU A 92 -18.21 -2.08 -12.46
CA GLU A 92 -18.60 -0.71 -12.09
C GLU A 92 -17.41 0.27 -12.10
N PHE A 93 -16.18 -0.24 -12.06
CA PHE A 93 -14.97 0.57 -12.16
C PHE A 93 -14.65 0.89 -13.62
N SER A 94 -14.95 2.13 -14.06
CA SER A 94 -14.43 2.68 -15.32
C SER A 94 -12.93 3.03 -15.17
N ILE A 95 -12.09 2.00 -15.07
CA ILE A 95 -10.63 2.14 -15.00
C ILE A 95 -9.99 2.16 -16.39
N VAL A 96 -10.74 2.50 -17.45
CA VAL A 96 -10.21 2.59 -18.82
C VAL A 96 -9.05 3.58 -18.91
N ASN A 97 -9.07 4.64 -18.09
CA ASN A 97 -7.99 5.61 -17.98
C ASN A 97 -6.67 4.99 -17.47
N MET A 98 -6.70 3.85 -16.77
CA MET A 98 -5.46 3.14 -16.39
C MET A 98 -4.69 2.63 -17.60
N LEU A 99 -5.36 2.43 -18.74
CA LEU A 99 -4.73 2.01 -19.99
C LEU A 99 -4.26 3.22 -20.83
N GLU A 100 -4.37 4.44 -20.32
CA GLU A 100 -3.78 5.60 -20.96
C GLU A 100 -2.26 5.62 -20.72
N PRO A 101 -1.43 5.81 -21.77
CA PRO A 101 0.02 5.73 -21.67
C PRO A 101 0.62 6.61 -20.57
N PHE A 102 0.10 7.83 -20.40
CA PHE A 102 0.58 8.76 -19.38
C PHE A 102 0.21 8.34 -17.97
N CYS A 103 -0.95 7.71 -17.77
CA CYS A 103 -1.34 7.16 -16.47
C CYS A 103 -0.41 6.01 -16.06
N LEU A 104 -0.06 5.12 -17.00
CA LEU A 104 0.91 4.05 -16.74
C LEU A 104 2.30 4.60 -16.45
N ALA A 105 2.77 5.57 -17.24
CA ALA A 105 4.06 6.20 -17.02
C ALA A 105 4.14 6.86 -15.64
N ASN A 106 3.09 7.57 -15.22
CA ASN A 106 3.01 8.20 -13.90
C ASN A 106 2.98 7.16 -12.77
N ALA A 107 2.19 6.09 -12.92
CA ALA A 107 2.11 5.01 -11.93
C ALA A 107 3.45 4.28 -11.79
N ALA A 108 4.10 3.97 -12.91
CA ALA A 108 5.42 3.33 -12.90
C ALA A 108 6.51 4.26 -12.36
N TYR A 109 6.44 5.57 -12.66
CA TYR A 109 7.33 6.56 -12.09
C TYR A 109 7.16 6.67 -10.57
N LEU A 110 5.92 6.73 -10.09
CA LEU A 110 5.61 6.73 -8.65
C LEU A 110 6.18 5.47 -7.99
N GLY A 111 5.88 4.29 -8.51
CA GLY A 111 6.43 3.04 -7.98
C GLY A 111 7.96 3.00 -8.00
N SER A 112 8.60 3.56 -9.03
CA SER A 112 10.06 3.72 -9.06
C SER A 112 10.59 4.61 -7.93
N GLN A 113 9.92 5.72 -7.62
CA GLN A 113 10.30 6.58 -6.51
C GLN A 113 10.13 5.86 -5.16
N GLU A 114 9.02 5.16 -4.97
CA GLU A 114 8.72 4.42 -3.75
C GLU A 114 9.79 3.34 -3.47
N MET A 115 10.21 2.58 -4.49
CA MET A 115 11.28 1.58 -4.38
C MET A 115 12.62 2.15 -3.91
N MET A 116 12.89 3.43 -4.23
CA MET A 116 14.14 4.11 -3.90
C MET A 116 14.06 4.89 -2.58
N GLN A 117 12.86 5.28 -2.14
CA GLN A 117 12.65 6.11 -0.95
C GLN A 117 12.28 5.27 0.28
N VAL A 118 11.52 4.19 0.10
CA VAL A 118 11.04 3.32 1.19
C VAL A 118 12.10 2.24 1.46
N VAL A 119 13.21 2.68 2.05
CA VAL A 119 14.39 1.83 2.32
C VAL A 119 14.53 1.54 3.82
N GLU A 120 14.78 2.56 4.62
CA GLU A 120 14.95 2.38 6.08
C GLU A 120 13.66 2.67 6.84
N ARG A 121 13.37 1.83 7.84
CA ARG A 121 12.25 2.06 8.76
C ARG A 121 12.54 3.27 9.64
N ASP A 122 11.62 4.24 9.67
CA ASP A 122 11.73 5.45 10.51
C ASP A 122 11.45 5.13 11.99
N ASN A 123 12.40 4.45 12.63
CA ASN A 123 12.29 4.01 14.02
C ASN A 123 12.16 5.18 15.01
N GLU A 124 12.70 6.36 14.69
CA GLU A 124 12.56 7.55 15.53
C GLU A 124 11.12 8.04 15.60
N THR A 125 10.48 8.21 14.43
CA THR A 125 9.08 8.63 14.32
C THR A 125 8.15 7.58 14.93
N ILE A 126 8.40 6.29 14.65
CA ILE A 126 7.63 5.19 15.24
C ILE A 126 7.72 5.24 16.76
N ARG A 127 8.92 5.33 17.35
CA ARG A 127 9.10 5.39 18.81
C ARG A 127 8.35 6.57 19.43
N LYS A 128 8.47 7.76 18.82
CA LYS A 128 7.83 9.00 19.30
C LYS A 128 6.30 8.89 19.32
N HIS A 129 5.72 8.12 18.40
CA HIS A 129 4.27 8.04 18.22
C HIS A 129 3.68 6.66 18.53
N LEU A 130 4.49 5.73 19.03
CA LEU A 130 4.11 4.33 19.25
C LEU A 130 2.74 4.13 19.94
N PRO A 131 2.37 4.90 20.99
CA PRO A 131 1.09 4.72 21.67
C PRO A 131 -0.15 4.96 20.78
N LYS A 132 0.00 5.64 19.64
CA LYS A 132 -1.08 5.96 18.70
C LYS A 132 -0.93 5.24 17.35
N LEU A 133 -0.06 4.24 17.25
CA LEU A 133 0.14 3.46 16.03
C LEU A 133 -0.39 2.04 16.22
N THR A 134 -1.13 1.55 15.22
CA THR A 134 -1.45 0.13 15.08
C THR A 134 -0.86 -0.37 13.77
N PHE A 135 -0.03 -1.41 13.82
CA PHE A 135 0.50 -2.08 12.64
C PHE A 135 -0.25 -3.39 12.41
N TYR A 136 -0.68 -3.64 11.17
CA TYR A 136 -1.40 -4.85 10.81
C TYR A 136 -0.76 -5.53 9.60
N TYR A 137 0.00 -6.59 9.83
CA TYR A 137 0.70 -7.36 8.80
C TYR A 137 -0.13 -8.56 8.34
N GLY A 138 0.20 -9.12 7.18
CA GLY A 138 -0.39 -10.37 6.67
C GLY A 138 0.65 -11.49 6.56
N THR A 139 0.23 -12.74 6.79
CA THR A 139 1.11 -13.92 6.71
C THR A 139 1.62 -14.25 5.30
N ILE A 140 0.91 -13.81 4.26
CA ILE A 140 1.25 -14.10 2.86
C ILE A 140 1.65 -12.85 2.07
N ASP A 141 2.02 -11.78 2.77
CA ASP A 141 2.34 -10.50 2.14
C ASP A 141 3.74 -10.51 1.51
N ALA A 142 3.81 -10.43 0.18
CA ALA A 142 5.07 -10.40 -0.55
C ALA A 142 5.70 -9.00 -0.70
N TRP A 143 5.09 -7.95 -0.14
CA TRP A 143 5.62 -6.58 -0.07
C TRP A 143 6.17 -6.22 1.32
N CYS A 144 5.57 -6.75 2.39
CA CYS A 144 6.11 -6.69 3.75
C CYS A 144 5.99 -8.08 4.39
N PRO A 145 6.96 -8.98 4.12
CA PRO A 145 6.86 -10.38 4.54
C PRO A 145 6.97 -10.52 6.06
N THR A 146 6.66 -11.72 6.58
CA THR A 146 6.51 -11.94 8.03
C THR A 146 7.78 -11.59 8.82
N GLU A 147 8.96 -11.67 8.21
CA GLU A 147 10.21 -11.20 8.83
C GLU A 147 10.13 -9.73 9.24
N TYR A 148 9.43 -8.87 8.49
CA TYR A 148 9.31 -7.45 8.82
C TYR A 148 8.41 -7.24 10.04
N TYR A 149 7.37 -8.07 10.19
CA TYR A 149 6.53 -8.13 11.39
C TYR A 149 7.35 -8.56 12.61
N GLU A 150 8.17 -9.61 12.48
CA GLU A 150 9.03 -10.07 13.59
C GLU A 150 10.06 -9.00 13.98
N ASP A 151 10.70 -8.36 13.01
CA ASP A 151 11.67 -7.29 13.22
C ASP A 151 11.06 -6.09 13.96
N ILE A 152 9.86 -5.65 13.58
CA ILE A 152 9.20 -4.52 14.27
C ILE A 152 8.70 -4.92 15.66
N LYS A 153 8.21 -6.15 15.83
CA LYS A 153 7.74 -6.64 17.13
C LYS A 153 8.89 -6.79 18.12
N LYS A 154 10.08 -7.16 17.64
CA LYS A 154 11.31 -7.22 18.43
C LYS A 154 11.77 -5.83 18.87
N ASP A 155 11.74 -4.85 17.98
CA ASP A 155 12.21 -3.49 18.27
C ASP A 155 11.24 -2.68 19.14
N PHE A 156 9.94 -2.97 19.05
CA PHE A 156 8.86 -2.27 19.75
C PHE A 156 7.88 -3.26 20.41
N PRO A 157 8.32 -4.04 21.41
CA PRO A 157 7.51 -5.11 22.01
C PRO A 157 6.19 -4.60 22.63
N GLU A 158 6.19 -3.38 23.15
CA GLU A 158 5.03 -2.67 23.72
C GLU A 158 4.07 -2.10 22.67
N GLY A 159 4.46 -2.09 21.39
CA GLY A 159 3.65 -1.58 20.29
C GLY A 159 2.43 -2.46 19.97
N ASP A 160 1.36 -1.80 19.50
CA ASP A 160 0.20 -2.47 18.93
C ASP A 160 0.50 -2.98 17.52
N ILE A 161 1.16 -4.14 17.46
CA ILE A 161 1.64 -4.77 16.24
C ILE A 161 0.97 -6.13 16.14
N ARG A 162 0.25 -6.35 15.04
CA ARG A 162 -0.66 -7.48 14.85
C ARG A 162 -0.35 -8.19 13.53
N LEU A 163 -0.57 -9.50 13.52
CA LEU A 163 -0.41 -10.35 12.34
C LEU A 163 -1.75 -11.01 11.98
N CYS A 164 -2.12 -10.92 10.70
CA CYS A 164 -3.33 -11.53 10.15
C CYS A 164 -3.02 -12.95 9.64
N GLU A 165 -3.52 -13.96 10.36
CA GLU A 165 -3.36 -15.37 10.00
C GLU A 165 -4.36 -15.89 8.96
N LYS A 166 -5.25 -15.02 8.45
CA LYS A 166 -6.31 -15.42 7.50
C LYS A 166 -5.84 -15.51 6.04
N ASN A 167 -4.53 -15.48 5.79
CA ASN A 167 -3.95 -15.54 4.44
C ASN A 167 -4.58 -14.50 3.49
N ILE A 168 -4.77 -13.28 3.99
CA ILE A 168 -5.28 -12.17 3.19
C ILE A 168 -4.12 -11.60 2.36
N PRO A 169 -4.29 -11.45 1.03
CA PRO A 169 -3.23 -10.91 0.17
C PRO A 169 -3.01 -9.42 0.45
N HIS A 170 -1.81 -8.92 0.13
CA HIS A 170 -1.47 -7.49 0.26
C HIS A 170 -2.49 -6.56 -0.41
N ALA A 171 -2.99 -6.95 -1.59
CA ALA A 171 -4.05 -6.24 -2.30
C ALA A 171 -5.46 -6.57 -1.76
N PHE A 172 -5.62 -6.58 -0.43
CA PHE A 172 -6.87 -6.95 0.23
C PHE A 172 -8.04 -6.06 -0.21
N VAL A 173 -7.77 -4.83 -0.64
CA VAL A 173 -8.76 -3.88 -1.14
C VAL A 173 -9.57 -4.42 -2.33
N LEU A 174 -9.04 -5.41 -3.05
CA LEU A 174 -9.73 -6.04 -4.18
C LEU A 174 -10.69 -7.15 -3.74
N TYR A 175 -10.36 -7.92 -2.69
CA TYR A 175 -11.04 -9.20 -2.39
C TYR A 175 -11.55 -9.34 -0.97
N SER A 176 -10.94 -8.64 -0.01
CA SER A 176 -11.19 -8.78 1.43
C SER A 176 -11.43 -7.41 2.08
N TYR A 177 -11.83 -6.41 1.29
CA TYR A 177 -12.02 -5.03 1.74
C TYR A 177 -13.03 -4.92 2.88
N GLN A 178 -14.17 -5.64 2.79
CA GLN A 178 -15.22 -5.57 3.80
C GLN A 178 -14.73 -6.07 5.16
N TYR A 179 -14.06 -7.22 5.17
CA TYR A 179 -13.50 -7.80 6.39
C TYR A 179 -12.49 -6.86 7.07
N ILE A 180 -11.57 -6.28 6.30
CA ILE A 180 -10.60 -5.32 6.84
C ILE A 180 -11.30 -4.03 7.31
N ALA A 181 -12.30 -3.55 6.57
CA ALA A 181 -13.08 -2.38 6.95
C ALA A 181 -13.83 -2.58 8.27
N ASP A 182 -14.48 -3.72 8.46
CA ASP A 182 -15.22 -4.06 9.69
C ASP A 182 -14.26 -4.07 10.90
N ILE A 183 -13.11 -4.71 10.74
CA ILE A 183 -12.07 -4.77 11.77
C ILE A 183 -11.54 -3.39 12.14
N VAL A 184 -11.20 -2.57 11.14
CA VAL A 184 -10.67 -1.22 11.38
C VAL A 184 -11.76 -0.34 11.99
N ALA A 185 -13.01 -0.45 11.55
CA ALA A 185 -14.13 0.29 12.12
C ALA A 185 -14.31 -0.02 13.61
N ASP A 186 -14.19 -1.28 14.01
CA ASP A 186 -14.27 -1.66 15.42
C ASP A 186 -13.08 -1.16 16.23
N TRP A 187 -11.87 -1.18 15.67
CA TRP A 187 -10.70 -0.58 16.33
C TRP A 187 -10.84 0.94 16.49
N VAL A 188 -11.36 1.63 15.47
CA VAL A 188 -11.64 3.06 15.52
C VAL A 188 -12.64 3.36 16.64
N LYS A 189 -13.77 2.64 16.71
CA LYS A 189 -14.78 2.81 17.78
C LYS A 189 -14.16 2.61 19.17
N ASN A 190 -13.38 1.54 19.34
CA ASN A 190 -12.73 1.22 20.62
C ASN A 190 -11.67 2.26 21.03
N ASN A 191 -10.99 2.89 20.07
CA ASN A 191 -10.06 3.98 20.37
C ASN A 191 -10.81 5.26 20.72
N LEU A 192 -11.88 5.58 19.99
CA LEU A 192 -12.71 6.75 20.27
C LEU A 192 -13.40 6.68 21.63
N SER A 193 -13.79 5.49 22.12
CA SER A 193 -14.38 5.34 23.45
C SER A 193 -13.41 5.57 24.61
N LYS A 194 -12.10 5.60 24.34
CA LYS A 194 -11.03 5.79 25.35
C LYS A 194 -10.53 7.23 25.44
N ILE A 195 -11.02 8.14 24.59
CA ILE A 195 -10.57 9.55 24.48
C ILE A 195 -11.72 10.49 24.82
#